data_AF-A0A699VZX3-F1
#
_entry.id   AF-A0A699VZX3-F1
#
_cell.length_a   1.000
_cell.length_b   1.000
_cell.length_c   1.000
_cell.angle_alpha   90.00
_cell.angle_beta   90.00
_cell.angle_gamma   90.00
#
_symmetry.space_group_name_H-M   'P 1'
#
loop_
_entity.id
_entity.type
_entity.pdbx_description
1 polymer ?
#
loop_
_entity_poly.entity_id
_entity_poly.type
_entity_poly.pdbx_seq_one_letter_code
_entity_poly.pdbx_strand_id
1 'polypeptide(L)' 'GLGHFARGCTVRPRRRDAAYLQTQLLIAQKEEARIQLQAEEYDLMAAAADLDEIEE' A
#
# COMPACT_ATOMS: atom_id res chain seq x y z
N GLY A 1 -34.68 34.26 -16.39
CA GLY A 1 -34.74 33.03 -17.23
C GLY A 1 -33.33 32.58 -17.51
N LEU A 2 -33.08 31.28 -17.35
CA LEU A 2 -31.86 30.52 -17.69
C LEU A 2 -30.63 30.76 -16.80
N GLY A 3 -30.73 30.31 -15.55
CA GLY A 3 -29.57 29.87 -14.79
C GLY A 3 -29.07 28.54 -15.35
N HIS A 4 -28.03 28.56 -16.18
CA HIS A 4 -27.31 27.36 -16.62
C HIS A 4 -25.84 27.70 -16.94
N PHE A 5 -24.98 27.63 -15.93
CA PHE A 5 -23.56 27.34 -16.12
C PHE A 5 -23.11 26.29 -15.10
N ALA A 6 -23.84 25.17 -15.06
CA ALA A 6 -23.40 23.95 -14.40
C ALA A 6 -22.84 23.00 -15.47
N ARG A 7 -21.61 23.23 -15.94
CA ARG A 7 -20.77 22.21 -16.61
C ARG A 7 -19.40 22.79 -16.94
N GLY A 8 -18.50 22.67 -15.97
CA GLY A 8 -17.09 23.04 -16.14
C GLY A 8 -16.17 22.31 -15.16
N CYS A 9 -16.68 21.95 -13.97
CA CYS A 9 -16.01 21.01 -13.10
C CYS A 9 -16.30 19.57 -13.52
N THR A 10 -15.88 19.19 -14.72
CA THR A 10 -15.35 17.84 -14.86
C THR A 10 -14.17 17.80 -13.92
N VAL A 11 -14.37 17.28 -12.70
CA VAL A 11 -13.28 16.58 -12.00
C VAL A 11 -12.78 15.60 -13.05
N ARG A 12 -11.70 15.96 -13.76
CA ARG A 12 -11.17 15.14 -14.85
C ARG A 12 -11.07 13.74 -14.28
N PRO A 13 -11.76 12.72 -14.85
CA PRO A 13 -11.37 11.36 -14.56
C PRO A 13 -9.91 11.32 -15.00
N ARG A 14 -8.99 11.24 -14.04
CA ARG A 14 -7.56 11.10 -14.34
C ARG A 14 -7.49 9.85 -15.21
N ARG A 15 -7.30 10.02 -16.52
CA ARG A 15 -6.79 8.95 -17.37
C ARG A 15 -5.49 8.56 -16.71
N ARG A 16 -5.49 7.47 -15.95
CA ARG A 16 -4.29 6.98 -15.27
C ARG A 16 -3.39 6.51 -16.39
N ASP A 17 -2.38 7.31 -16.71
CA ASP A 17 -1.38 6.94 -17.70
C ASP A 17 -0.79 5.57 -17.34
N ALA A 18 -0.43 4.77 -18.34
CA ALA A 18 0.15 3.45 -18.13
C ALA A 18 1.39 3.52 -17.22
N ALA A 19 2.18 4.60 -17.31
CA ALA A 19 3.32 4.87 -16.42
C ALA A 19 2.91 5.06 -14.95
N TYR A 20 1.78 5.73 -14.69
CA TYR A 20 1.25 5.89 -13.34
C TYR A 20 0.75 4.56 -12.77
N LEU A 21 0.05 3.76 -13.58
CA LEU A 21 -0.39 2.42 -13.17
C LEU A 21 0.80 1.50 -12.88
N GLN A 22 1.83 1.53 -13.72
CA GLN A 22 3.04 0.73 -13.52
C GLN A 22 3.79 1.13 -12.26
N THR A 23 3.87 2.43 -11.97
CA THR A 23 4.49 2.93 -10.72
C THR A 23 3.69 2.49 -9.50
N GLN A 24 2.35 2.56 -9.54
CA GLN A 24 1.49 2.11 -8.45
C GLN A 24 1.63 0.60 -8.19
N LEU A 25 1.72 -0.21 -9.25
CA LEU A 25 1.95 -1.66 -9.11
C LEU A 25 3.31 -1.96 -8.48
N LEU A 26 4.36 -1.26 -8.90
CA LEU A 26 5.69 -1.43 -8.32
C LEU A 26 5.73 -1.04 -6.83
N ILE A 27 5.01 0.01 -6.44
CA ILE A 27 4.89 0.43 -5.04
C ILE A 27 4.12 -0.63 -4.24
N ALA A 28 3.00 -1.13 -4.77
CA ALA A 28 2.20 -2.16 -4.10
C ALA A 28 3.02 -3.44 -3.87
N GLN A 29 3.79 -3.90 -4.85
CA GLN A 29 4.66 -5.09 -4.69
C GLN A 29 5.73 -4.88 -3.62
N LYS A 30 6.32 -3.68 -3.55
CA LYS A 30 7.33 -3.36 -2.52
C LYS A 30 6.71 -3.28 -1.13
N GLU A 31 5.51 -2.72 -1.01
CA GLU A 31 4.78 -2.66 0.24
C GLU A 31 4.37 -4.06 0.71
N GLU A 32 3.87 -4.91 -0.20
CA GLU A 32 3.53 -6.30 0.09
C GLU A 32 4.75 -7.12 0.53
N ALA A 33 5.89 -6.98 -0.16
CA ALA A 33 7.13 -7.63 0.24
C ALA A 33 7.63 -7.13 1.60
N ARG A 34 7.45 -5.83 1.90
CA ARG A 34 7.79 -5.26 3.20
C ARG A 34 6.90 -5.81 4.32
N ILE A 35 5.60 -5.99 4.06
CA ILE A 35 4.67 -6.59 5.01
C ILE A 35 5.05 -8.04 5.30
N GLN A 36 5.38 -8.82 4.26
CA GLN A 36 5.86 -10.19 4.43
C GLN A 36 7.14 -10.25 5.27
N LEU A 37 8.12 -9.41 4.96
CA LEU A 37 9.38 -9.36 5.70
C LEU A 37 9.17 -8.95 7.16
N GLN A 38 8.26 -8.01 7.41
CA GLN A 38 7.92 -7.59 8.77
C GLN A 38 7.20 -8.67 9.57
N ALA A 39 6.39 -9.52 8.92
CA ALA A 39 5.78 -10.68 9.57
C ALA A 39 6.85 -11.72 9.95
N GLU A 40 7.79 -12.02 9.03
CA GLU A 40 8.88 -12.94 9.30
C GLU A 40 9.79 -12.44 10.44
N GLU A 41 10.11 -11.14 10.49
CA GLU A 41 10.87 -10.57 11.62
C GLU A 41 10.13 -10.69 12.95
N TYR A 42 8.80 -10.54 12.96
CA TYR A 42 8.00 -10.70 14.17
C TYR A 42 7.95 -12.15 14.63
N ASP A 43 7.76 -13.10 13.70
CA ASP A 43 7.77 -14.53 13.99
C ASP A 43 9.14 -14.98 14.54
N LEU A 44 10.24 -14.46 13.99
CA LEU A 44 11.59 -14.72 14.50
C LEU A 44 11.80 -14.15 15.90
N MET A 45 11.32 -12.93 16.16
CA MET A 45 11.39 -12.32 17.49
C MET A 45 10.58 -13.11 18.53
N ALA A 46 9.39 -13.60 18.15
CA ALA A 46 8.57 -14.44 19.01
C ALA A 46 9.28 -15.77 19.33
N ALA A 47 9.80 -16.45 18.31
CA ALA A 47 10.56 -17.69 18.53
C ALA A 47 11.79 -17.48 19.41
N ALA A 48 12.48 -16.34 19.29
CA ALA A 48 13.61 -16.01 20.15
C ALA A 48 13.19 -15.76 21.62
N ALA A 49 12.03 -15.11 21.84
CA ALA A 49 11.48 -14.90 23.18
C ALA A 49 11.05 -16.23 23.82
N ASP A 50 10.42 -17.12 23.05
CA ASP A 50 10.06 -18.46 23.51
C ASP A 50 11.31 -19.30 23.88
N LEU A 51 12.44 -19.09 23.18
CA LEU A 51 13.71 -19.73 23.51
C LEU A 51 14.36 -19.18 24.79
N ASP A 52 14.26 -17.87 25.03
CA ASP A 52 14.77 -17.20 26.24
C ASP A 52 14.03 -17.70 27.51
N GLU A 53 12.73 -17.98 27.41
CA GLU A 53 11.93 -18.58 28.49
C GLU A 53 12.29 -20.05 28.79
N ILE A 54 12.90 -20.77 27.84
CA ILE A 54 13.33 -22.17 28.04
C ILE A 54 14.71 -22.26 28.73
N GLU A 55 15.50 -21.18 28.71
CA GLU A 55 16.81 -21.10 29.39
C GLU A 55 16.72 -20.63 30.87
N GLU A 56 15.53 -20.30 31.40
CA GLU A 56 15.28 -20.02 32.84
C GLU A 56 14.99 -21.30 33.66
#